data_AF-A0AA45RRZ4-F1
#
_entry.id   AF-A0AA45RRZ4-F1
#
_cell.length_a   1.000
_cell.length_b   1.000
_cell.length_c   1.000
_cell.angle_alpha   90.00
_cell.angle_beta   90.00
_cell.angle_gamma   90.00
#
_symmetry.space_group_name_H-M   'P 1'
#
loop_
_entity.id
_entity.type
_entity.pdbx_description
1 polymer ?
#
loop_
_entity_poly.entity_id
_entity_poly.type
_entity_poly.pdbx_seq_one_letter_code
_entity_poly.pdbx_strand_id
1 'polypeptide(L)'
;MPFEKRGEEPLDAVINVRLTKTEKARLLEDADLAALSMSELVRRRYFGRPILASVDHAMLRELRRLGGLLKHLHNQGGGALHRDTASVLAALKAYIERLSHDRQKN
;
A
#
# COMPACT_ATOMS: atom_id res chain seq x y z
N MET A 1 2.58 -16.12 -6.13
CA MET A 1 2.73 -17.29 -5.23
C MET A 1 1.76 -17.11 -4.08
N PRO A 2 0.87 -18.06 -3.74
CA PRO A 2 -0.36 -17.73 -3.03
C PRO A 2 -0.25 -17.55 -1.51
N PHE A 3 0.88 -17.82 -0.85
CA PHE A 3 0.96 -17.69 0.61
C PHE A 3 2.29 -17.08 1.05
N GLU A 4 2.44 -15.78 0.84
CA GLU A 4 3.51 -15.00 1.45
C GLU A 4 3.17 -14.80 2.94
N LYS A 5 4.10 -15.16 3.85
CA LYS A 5 3.91 -15.00 5.30
C LYS A 5 3.75 -13.49 5.60
N ARG A 6 2.55 -13.08 6.00
CA ARG A 6 2.22 -11.68 6.32
C ARG A 6 2.25 -11.44 7.83
N GLY A 7 3.41 -11.03 8.36
CA GLY A 7 3.63 -10.69 9.77
C GLY A 7 4.76 -11.50 10.43
N GLU A 8 5.15 -11.11 11.64
CA GLU A 8 6.16 -11.84 12.44
C GLU A 8 5.65 -13.24 12.82
N GLU A 9 4.38 -13.31 13.23
CA GLU A 9 3.68 -14.53 13.61
C GLU A 9 2.72 -15.03 12.51
N PRO A 10 2.60 -16.35 12.30
CA PRO A 10 1.65 -16.94 11.36
C PRO A 10 0.20 -16.79 11.84
N LEU A 11 -0.76 -16.80 10.91
CA LEU A 11 -2.18 -16.90 11.25
C LEU A 11 -2.52 -18.36 11.57
N ASP A 12 -3.10 -18.62 12.74
CA ASP A 12 -3.40 -19.97 13.26
C ASP A 12 -4.90 -20.21 13.57
N ALA A 13 -5.73 -19.16 13.53
CA ALA A 13 -7.17 -19.23 13.80
C ALA A 13 -8.03 -18.70 12.63
N VAL A 14 -9.26 -19.20 12.52
CA VAL A 14 -10.23 -18.83 11.47
C VAL A 14 -11.57 -18.43 12.08
N ILE A 15 -12.18 -17.38 11.53
CA ILE A 15 -13.54 -16.95 11.84
C ILE A 15 -14.43 -17.21 10.63
N ASN A 16 -15.56 -17.88 10.83
CA ASN A 16 -16.58 -18.09 9.80
C ASN A 16 -17.70 -17.06 9.94
N VAL A 17 -17.89 -16.23 8.91
CA VAL A 17 -18.92 -15.17 8.88
C VAL A 17 -20.02 -15.55 7.90
N ARG A 18 -21.28 -15.53 8.34
CA ARG A 18 -22.44 -15.73 7.45
C ARG A 18 -22.75 -14.43 6.72
N LEU A 19 -22.88 -14.50 5.39
CA LEU A 19 -23.15 -13.38 4.51
C LEU A 19 -24.28 -13.75 3.55
N THR A 20 -25.11 -12.78 3.20
CA THR A 20 -25.95 -12.87 2.00
C THR A 20 -25.08 -12.93 0.75
N LYS A 21 -25.66 -13.35 -0.38
CA LYS A 21 -24.95 -13.37 -1.68
C LYS A 21 -24.46 -11.98 -2.06
N THR A 22 -25.28 -10.95 -1.85
CA THR A 22 -24.97 -9.56 -2.17
C THR A 22 -23.83 -9.02 -1.31
N GLU A 23 -23.83 -9.30 -0.01
CA GLU A 23 -22.73 -8.87 0.88
C GLU A 23 -21.40 -9.53 0.50
N LYS A 24 -21.44 -10.82 0.15
CA LYS A 24 -20.24 -11.54 -0.30
C LYS A 24 -19.70 -10.96 -1.61
N ALA A 25 -20.57 -10.63 -2.57
CA ALA A 25 -20.16 -10.03 -3.84
C ALA A 25 -19.49 -8.66 -3.62
N ARG A 26 -20.10 -7.80 -2.81
CA ARG A 26 -19.53 -6.49 -2.44
C ARG A 26 -18.19 -6.63 -1.72
N LEU A 27 -18.06 -7.60 -0.80
CA LEU A 27 -16.80 -7.85 -0.10
C LEU A 27 -15.67 -8.29 -1.05
N LEU A 28 -16.01 -9.09 -2.07
CA LEU A 28 -15.05 -9.50 -3.10
C LEU A 28 -14.59 -8.31 -3.93
N GLU A 29 -15.52 -7.48 -4.40
CA GLU A 29 -15.22 -6.28 -5.18
C GLU A 29 -14.34 -5.29 -4.39
N ASP A 30 -14.67 -5.00 -3.14
CA ASP A 30 -13.86 -4.16 -2.25
C ASP A 30 -12.44 -4.73 -2.07
N ALA A 31 -12.31 -6.06 -1.97
CA ALA A 31 -11.03 -6.73 -1.79
C ALA A 31 -10.17 -6.65 -3.07
N ASP A 32 -10.79 -6.86 -4.23
CA ASP A 32 -10.14 -6.73 -5.54
C ASP A 32 -9.68 -5.28 -5.79
N LEU A 33 -10.54 -4.31 -5.49
CA LEU A 33 -10.20 -2.88 -5.54
C LEU A 33 -9.05 -2.53 -4.62
N ALA A 34 -8.90 -3.21 -3.48
CA ALA A 34 -7.80 -3.00 -2.55
C ALA A 34 -6.55 -3.86 -2.84
N ALA A 35 -6.60 -4.75 -3.84
CA ALA A 35 -5.59 -5.77 -4.09
C ALA A 35 -5.26 -6.63 -2.84
N LEU A 36 -6.28 -6.94 -2.04
CA LEU A 36 -6.22 -7.78 -0.83
C LEU A 36 -7.09 -9.03 -1.02
N SER A 37 -6.87 -10.06 -0.19
CA SER A 37 -7.88 -11.10 -0.05
C SER A 37 -9.04 -10.58 0.82
N MET A 38 -10.24 -11.15 0.67
CA MET A 38 -11.39 -10.80 1.52
C MET A 38 -11.06 -10.91 3.02
N SER A 39 -10.37 -11.97 3.44
CA SER A 39 -9.98 -12.17 4.84
C SER A 39 -9.00 -11.10 5.32
N GLU A 40 -8.06 -10.69 4.48
CA GLU A 40 -7.13 -9.60 4.83
C GLU A 40 -7.84 -8.26 4.90
N LEU A 41 -8.75 -7.96 3.95
CA LEU A 41 -9.57 -6.76 3.99
C LEU A 41 -10.37 -6.69 5.29
N VAL A 42 -11.06 -7.77 5.68
CA VAL A 42 -11.84 -7.85 6.93
C VAL A 42 -10.95 -7.66 8.15
N ARG A 43 -9.80 -8.35 8.22
CA ARG A 43 -8.86 -8.20 9.33
C ARG A 43 -8.35 -6.76 9.44
N ARG A 44 -8.01 -6.12 8.32
CA ARG A 44 -7.54 -4.74 8.33
C ARG A 44 -8.62 -3.78 8.84
N ARG A 45 -9.85 -3.91 8.37
CA ARG A 45 -10.98 -3.11 8.87
C ARG A 45 -11.19 -3.32 10.38
N TYR A 46 -11.21 -4.57 10.83
CA TYR A 46 -11.46 -4.91 12.24
C TYR A 46 -10.38 -4.38 13.19
N PHE A 47 -9.10 -4.52 12.81
CA PHE A 47 -7.96 -4.07 13.62
C PHE A 47 -7.49 -2.64 13.30
N GLY A 48 -8.29 -1.86 12.56
CA GLY A 48 -7.96 -0.47 12.22
C GLY A 48 -6.68 -0.27 11.39
N ARG A 49 -6.28 -1.27 10.60
CA ARG A 49 -5.08 -1.20 9.74
C ARG A 49 -5.41 -0.51 8.42
N PRO A 50 -4.48 0.28 7.84
CA PRO A 50 -4.72 1.00 6.59
C PRO A 50 -5.04 0.09 5.39
N ILE A 51 -6.00 0.47 4.56
CA ILE A 51 -6.36 -0.20 3.29
C ILE A 51 -5.99 0.75 2.14
N LEU A 52 -5.34 0.23 1.10
CA LEU A 52 -4.86 1.02 -0.04
C LEU A 52 -5.61 0.61 -1.31
N ALA A 53 -5.99 1.60 -2.12
CA ALA A 53 -6.46 1.44 -3.50
C ALA A 53 -5.53 0.55 -4.36
N SER A 54 -6.04 -0.24 -5.30
CA SER A 54 -5.23 -0.96 -6.31
C SER A 54 -4.55 0.02 -7.28
N VAL A 55 -5.29 1.06 -7.71
CA VAL A 55 -4.74 2.21 -8.46
C VAL A 55 -3.64 2.89 -7.65
N ASP A 56 -3.80 2.94 -6.32
CA ASP A 56 -2.81 3.51 -5.43
C ASP A 56 -1.60 2.63 -5.26
N HIS A 57 -1.77 1.31 -5.29
CA HIS A 57 -0.65 0.38 -5.33
C HIS A 57 0.18 0.54 -6.61
N ALA A 58 -0.46 0.74 -7.76
CA ALA A 58 0.26 1.00 -9.01
C ALA A 58 1.04 2.33 -8.93
N MET A 59 0.38 3.40 -8.48
CA MET A 59 1.02 4.71 -8.35
C MET A 59 2.12 4.74 -7.30
N LEU A 60 1.93 4.09 -6.14
CA LEU A 60 2.92 3.98 -5.07
C LEU A 60 4.14 3.16 -5.49
N ARG A 61 3.96 2.10 -6.30
CA ARG A 61 5.08 1.36 -6.91
C ARG A 61 5.90 2.28 -7.80
N GLU A 62 5.24 3.08 -8.63
CA GLU A 62 5.93 4.00 -9.54
C GLU A 62 6.66 5.12 -8.80
N LEU A 63 6.05 5.71 -7.76
CA LEU A 63 6.71 6.71 -6.92
C LEU A 63 7.95 6.15 -6.20
N ARG A 64 7.89 4.89 -5.72
CA ARG A 64 9.06 4.22 -5.14
C ARG A 64 10.15 3.94 -6.17
N ARG A 65 9.78 3.53 -7.38
CA ARG A 65 10.72 3.32 -8.49
C ARG A 65 11.45 4.61 -8.83
N LEU A 66 10.73 5.72 -8.96
CA LEU A 66 11.30 7.05 -9.21
C LEU A 66 12.25 7.49 -8.09
N GLY A 67 11.87 7.27 -6.82
CA GLY A 67 12.76 7.54 -5.68
C GLY A 67 14.06 6.72 -5.72
N GLY A 68 13.98 5.45 -6.13
CA GLY A 68 15.15 4.59 -6.33
C GLY A 68 16.08 5.09 -7.44
N LEU A 69 15.52 5.53 -8.57
CA LEU A 69 16.28 6.12 -9.67
C LEU A 69 16.94 7.44 -9.27
N LEU A 70 16.24 8.28 -8.52
CA LEU A 70 16.79 9.54 -8.01
C LEU A 70 17.97 9.31 -7.06
N LYS A 71 17.84 8.33 -6.14
CA LYS A 71 18.95 7.90 -5.28
C LYS A 71 20.15 7.43 -6.09
N HIS A 72 19.91 6.64 -7.13
CA HIS A 72 20.97 6.13 -8.00
C HIS A 72 21.70 7.28 -8.71
N LEU A 73 20.96 8.23 -9.29
CA LEU A 73 21.51 9.42 -9.95
C LEU A 73 22.34 10.28 -8.97
N HIS A 74 21.84 10.49 -7.75
CA HIS A 74 22.55 11.23 -6.70
C HIS A 74 23.92 10.60 -6.39
N ASN A 75 23.94 9.27 -6.21
CA ASN A 75 25.16 8.53 -5.92
C ASN A 75 26.15 8.55 -7.09
N GLN A 76 25.67 8.40 -8.33
CA GLN A 76 26.51 8.45 -9.53
C GLN A 76 27.13 9.83 -9.75
N GLY A 77 26.39 10.90 -9.46
CA GLY A 77 26.88 12.27 -9.56
C GLY A 77 27.76 12.73 -8.39
N GLY A 78 28.11 11.84 -7.44
CA GLY A 78 28.91 12.19 -6.26
C GLY A 78 28.28 13.29 -5.39
N GLY A 79 26.94 13.42 -5.42
CA GLY A 79 26.24 14.49 -4.69
C GLY A 79 26.33 15.88 -5.33
N ALA A 80 26.78 16.02 -6.58
CA ALA A 80 26.83 17.30 -7.29
C ALA A 80 25.48 18.05 -7.28
N LEU A 81 24.37 17.31 -7.35
CA LEU A 81 22.99 17.82 -7.31
C LEU A 81 22.32 17.59 -5.94
N HIS A 82 23.08 17.56 -4.83
CA HIS A 82 22.54 17.17 -3.52
C HIS A 82 21.33 17.98 -3.07
N ARG A 83 21.26 19.28 -3.37
CA ARG A 83 20.10 20.12 -3.00
C ARG A 83 18.86 19.78 -3.82
N ASP A 84 19.03 19.61 -5.13
CA ASP A 84 17.92 19.32 -6.06
C ASP A 84 17.40 17.89 -5.87
N THR A 85 18.29 16.93 -5.70
CA THR A 85 17.93 15.55 -5.41
C THR A 85 17.26 15.40 -4.04
N ALA A 86 17.70 16.16 -3.03
CA ALA A 86 17.03 16.20 -1.73
C ALA A 86 15.63 16.85 -1.80
N SER A 87 15.46 17.93 -2.56
CA SER A 87 14.16 18.61 -2.68
C SER A 87 13.13 17.73 -3.38
N VAL A 88 13.52 17.05 -4.47
CA VAL A 88 12.65 16.11 -5.19
C VAL A 88 12.31 14.90 -4.30
N LEU A 89 13.28 14.36 -3.55
CA LEU A 89 13.01 13.25 -2.63
C LEU A 89 12.04 13.66 -1.50
N ALA A 90 12.19 14.87 -0.97
CA ALA A 90 11.27 15.42 0.03
C ALA A 90 9.86 15.60 -0.54
N ALA A 91 9.73 16.09 -1.78
CA ALA A 91 8.44 16.22 -2.46
C ALA A 91 7.77 14.85 -2.71
N LEU A 92 8.54 13.86 -3.17
CA LEU A 92 8.04 12.48 -3.36
C LEU A 92 7.55 11.88 -2.04
N LYS A 93 8.32 12.05 -0.95
CA LYS A 93 7.94 11.59 0.39
C LYS A 93 6.63 12.24 0.83
N ALA A 94 6.53 13.57 0.75
CA ALA A 94 5.34 14.31 1.18
C ALA A 94 4.09 13.89 0.39
N TYR A 95 4.23 13.62 -0.91
CA TYR A 95 3.13 13.15 -1.74
C TYR A 95 2.68 11.72 -1.37
N ILE A 96 3.62 10.81 -1.11
CA ILE A 96 3.31 9.44 -0.65
C ILE A 96 2.58 9.48 0.70
N GLU A 97 3.02 10.34 1.62
CA GLU A 97 2.38 10.51 2.94
C GLU A 97 0.96 11.06 2.82
N ARG A 98 0.74 12.09 1.99
CA ARG A 98 -0.61 12.61 1.70
C ARG A 98 -1.52 11.56 1.06
N LEU A 99 -1.00 10.84 0.06
CA LEU A 99 -1.73 9.75 -0.61
C LEU A 99 -2.18 8.66 0.39
N SER A 100 -1.38 8.43 1.43
CA SER A 100 -1.66 7.48 2.49
C SER A 100 -2.66 8.03 3.53
N HIS A 101 -2.68 9.34 3.77
CA HIS A 101 -3.51 9.98 4.80
C HIS A 101 -4.91 10.39 4.32
N ASP A 102 -5.03 10.99 3.12
CA ASP A 102 -6.31 11.48 2.57
C ASP A 102 -7.34 10.36 2.38
N ARG A 103 -6.88 9.10 2.37
CA ARG A 103 -7.72 7.92 2.16
C ARG A 103 -7.96 7.07 3.40
N GLN A 104 -7.44 7.47 4.55
CA GLN A 104 -7.81 6.90 5.86
C GLN A 104 -9.07 7.56 6.45
N LYS A 105 -9.54 8.67 5.86
CA LYS A 105 -10.71 9.45 6.32
C LYS A 105 -12.03 9.11 5.60
N ASN A 106 -11.98 8.29 4.55
CA ASN A 106 -13.15 7.74 3.85
C ASN A 106 -13.33 6.26 4.21
#